data_AF-A0A7K2U1M5-F1
#
_entry.id   AF-A0A7K2U1M5-F1
#
_cell.length_a   1.000
_cell.length_b   1.000
_cell.length_c   1.000
_cell.angle_alpha   90.00
_cell.angle_beta   90.00
_cell.angle_gamma   90.00
#
_symmetry.space_group_name_H-M   'P 1'
#
loop_
_entity.id
_entity.type
_entity.pdbx_description
1 polymer ?
#
loop_
_entity_poly.entity_id
_entity_poly.type
_entity_poly.pdbx_seq_one_letter_code
_entity_poly.pdbx_strand_id
1 'polypeptide(L)'
;MRTERFAGHRRAYGPLMTVIPTGRSAPLPAPRPYATAPSTAPAPPPGGAARPVVSELRLGSFASHRRTVVPLGPFTLLTGASGSGKSTALCGYEALARLAAGDPLEEVFSDPAAWVPERSGADAQGRRGFRLGCTVDGPAGPVTLEVAVQAEPVLRVVGERLSRRGERLLDTALRDPRRSVVQAAWHTAGTVAVTRAPFPDDRLATALLPLRLAGTTEGELRVLAAAEQVVVALRSAFACDPLPRGMRGAVPVGEGRLTSSCDNLADVLHRTHSQCAQRHARLVATADAGCAGPVTGLGVDCRADGTVLARVVRGPGHSTPLGRLGDGELRYLALALVLLTGPHVLVVEPAAEVPAAMQALTILADGFDRSMDARQTRELLALAASICAGGHMRVLGTVTEATAEAARATSGVSVVDLTP
;
A
#
# COMPACT_ATOMS: atom_id res chain seq x y z
N MET A 1 -45.78 -43.80 -10.78
CA MET A 1 -46.09 -44.38 -12.10
C MET A 1 -45.26 -43.67 -13.15
N ARG A 2 -44.73 -44.43 -14.12
CA ARG A 2 -43.65 -44.17 -15.10
C ARG A 2 -42.23 -44.37 -14.55
N THR A 3 -41.59 -45.54 -14.69
CA THR A 3 -40.91 -46.16 -15.87
C THR A 3 -39.77 -45.26 -16.38
N GLU A 4 -38.52 -45.68 -16.60
CA GLU A 4 -37.91 -47.00 -16.82
C GLU A 4 -36.37 -46.92 -16.67
N ARG A 5 -35.74 -48.09 -16.53
CA ARG A 5 -34.30 -48.36 -16.40
C ARG A 5 -33.54 -48.10 -17.71
N PHE A 6 -32.23 -47.85 -17.64
CA PHE A 6 -31.22 -48.74 -18.26
C PHE A 6 -29.81 -48.44 -17.75
N ALA A 7 -29.09 -49.52 -17.46
CA ALA A 7 -27.74 -49.57 -16.95
C ALA A 7 -26.72 -49.87 -18.06
N GLY A 8 -25.48 -49.44 -17.84
CA GLY A 8 -24.28 -50.16 -18.26
C GLY A 8 -23.47 -49.50 -19.37
N HIS A 9 -22.26 -49.03 -19.04
CA HIS A 9 -21.03 -49.69 -19.48
C HIS A 9 -19.79 -49.09 -18.81
N ARG A 10 -19.01 -49.99 -18.18
CA ARG A 10 -17.65 -49.77 -17.71
C ARG A 10 -16.73 -49.50 -18.89
N ARG A 11 -15.82 -48.54 -18.78
CA ARG A 11 -14.47 -48.61 -19.37
C ARG A 11 -13.53 -47.65 -18.64
N ALA A 12 -12.56 -48.25 -17.96
CA ALA A 12 -11.42 -47.59 -17.35
C ALA A 12 -10.40 -47.24 -18.44
N TYR A 13 -9.84 -46.04 -18.38
CA TYR A 13 -8.60 -45.67 -19.06
C TYR A 13 -7.71 -44.96 -18.03
N GLY A 14 -6.69 -45.67 -17.54
CA GLY A 14 -5.56 -45.07 -16.84
C GLY A 14 -4.47 -44.68 -17.84
N PRO A 15 -3.70 -43.62 -17.61
CA PRO A 15 -2.55 -43.30 -18.45
C PRO A 15 -1.32 -44.13 -18.05
N LEU A 16 -0.65 -44.65 -19.07
CA LEU A 16 0.57 -45.44 -19.02
C LEU A 16 1.75 -44.64 -18.44
N MET A 17 2.41 -45.25 -17.45
CA MET A 17 3.72 -44.88 -16.94
C MET A 17 4.81 -45.32 -17.93
N THR A 18 5.57 -44.36 -18.45
CA THR A 18 6.76 -44.64 -19.26
C THR A 18 8.01 -44.40 -18.41
N VAL A 19 8.73 -45.47 -18.15
CA VAL A 19 10.04 -45.50 -17.47
C VAL A 19 11.12 -45.08 -18.48
N ILE A 20 11.92 -44.06 -18.13
CA ILE A 20 13.08 -43.60 -18.91
C ILE A 20 14.32 -44.36 -18.42
N PRO A 21 15.14 -44.95 -19.31
CA PRO A 21 16.35 -45.67 -18.92
C PRO A 21 17.54 -44.74 -18.69
N THR A 22 18.39 -45.14 -17.75
CA THR A 22 19.67 -44.53 -17.39
C THR A 22 20.76 -44.87 -18.42
N GLY A 23 21.60 -43.89 -18.79
CA GLY A 23 22.70 -44.12 -19.72
C GLY A 23 23.72 -42.97 -19.85
N ARG A 24 24.87 -43.20 -19.21
CA ARG A 24 26.26 -42.74 -19.50
C ARG A 24 26.67 -41.27 -19.33
N SER A 25 27.71 -41.13 -18.49
CA SER A 25 28.56 -39.97 -18.25
C SER A 25 29.53 -39.68 -19.40
N ALA A 26 29.74 -38.39 -19.70
CA ALA A 26 30.87 -37.84 -20.45
C ALA A 26 31.30 -36.48 -19.84
N PRO A 27 32.56 -36.04 -20.01
CA PRO A 27 33.28 -35.24 -19.02
C PRO A 27 33.04 -33.71 -19.10
N LEU A 28 33.24 -33.05 -17.95
CA LEU A 28 33.11 -31.61 -17.73
C LEU A 28 34.22 -30.79 -18.43
N PRO A 29 33.91 -29.63 -19.02
CA PRO A 29 34.91 -28.61 -19.36
C PRO A 29 35.12 -27.60 -18.21
N ALA A 30 36.34 -27.07 -18.13
CA ALA A 30 36.89 -26.20 -17.08
C ALA A 30 36.16 -24.83 -16.91
N PRO A 31 36.24 -24.20 -15.72
CA PRO A 31 35.50 -22.98 -15.44
C PRO A 31 36.18 -21.74 -16.06
N ARG A 32 35.35 -20.84 -16.62
CA ARG A 32 35.75 -19.48 -17.02
C ARG A 32 34.87 -18.45 -16.29
N PRO A 33 35.39 -17.25 -16.03
CA PRO A 33 35.01 -16.42 -14.87
C PRO A 33 33.67 -15.71 -15.02
N TYR A 34 33.05 -15.48 -13.85
CA TYR A 34 31.75 -14.84 -13.62
C TYR A 34 31.56 -13.52 -14.40
N ALA A 35 30.53 -13.49 -15.24
CA ALA A 35 29.84 -12.27 -15.66
C ALA A 35 28.44 -12.29 -15.05
N THR A 36 28.10 -11.28 -14.26
CA THR A 36 26.83 -11.12 -13.55
C THR A 36 25.67 -10.90 -14.53
N ALA A 37 24.76 -11.87 -14.61
CA ALA A 37 23.49 -11.74 -15.34
C ALA A 37 22.40 -11.11 -14.43
N PRO A 38 21.47 -10.32 -14.98
CA PRO A 38 20.39 -9.70 -14.22
C PRO A 38 19.38 -10.77 -13.75
N SER A 39 19.01 -10.66 -12.47
CA SER A 39 18.02 -11.52 -11.80
C SER A 39 16.66 -11.39 -12.48
N THR A 40 16.20 -12.47 -13.11
CA THR A 40 14.84 -12.61 -13.64
C THR A 40 14.00 -13.35 -12.61
N ALA A 41 13.12 -12.63 -11.92
CA ALA A 41 12.08 -13.22 -11.08
C ALA A 41 11.10 -14.04 -11.96
N PRO A 42 10.54 -15.16 -11.47
CA PRO A 42 9.59 -15.96 -12.23
C PRO A 42 8.26 -15.21 -12.41
N ALA A 43 7.73 -15.23 -13.64
CA ALA A 43 6.44 -14.63 -13.97
C ALA A 43 5.29 -15.37 -13.25
N PRO A 44 4.25 -14.66 -12.77
CA PRO A 44 3.10 -15.27 -12.11
C PRO A 44 2.23 -16.07 -13.10
N PRO A 45 1.50 -17.10 -12.64
CA PRO A 45 0.65 -17.93 -13.49
C PRO A 45 -0.54 -17.13 -14.08
N PRO A 46 -1.02 -17.46 -15.30
CA PRO A 46 -2.16 -16.80 -15.90
C PRO A 46 -3.46 -17.38 -15.33
N GLY A 47 -4.32 -16.58 -14.69
CA GLY A 47 -5.63 -17.10 -14.27
C GLY A 47 -6.50 -16.30 -13.29
N GLY A 48 -6.02 -15.19 -12.70
CA GLY A 48 -6.86 -14.23 -11.99
C GLY A 48 -6.54 -12.84 -12.50
N ALA A 49 -7.54 -12.01 -12.79
CA ALA A 49 -7.29 -10.60 -13.12
C ALA A 49 -6.46 -9.99 -11.98
N ALA A 50 -5.18 -9.72 -12.23
CA ALA A 50 -4.26 -9.24 -11.21
C ALA A 50 -4.78 -7.90 -10.70
N ARG A 51 -5.02 -7.79 -9.39
CA ARG A 51 -5.45 -6.53 -8.77
C ARG A 51 -4.35 -5.48 -8.98
N PRO A 52 -4.72 -4.21 -9.28
CA PRO A 52 -3.75 -3.13 -9.30
C PRO A 52 -3.01 -3.03 -7.95
N VAL A 53 -1.69 -3.16 -7.96
CA VAL A 53 -0.83 -3.07 -6.78
C VAL A 53 0.42 -2.28 -7.10
N VAL A 54 0.82 -1.40 -6.18
CA VAL A 54 2.12 -0.73 -6.28
C VAL A 54 3.22 -1.76 -5.98
N SER A 55 4.07 -2.02 -6.96
CA SER A 55 5.17 -2.98 -6.89
C SER A 55 6.53 -2.32 -6.71
N GLU A 56 6.67 -1.04 -7.02
CA GLU A 56 7.87 -0.26 -6.73
C GLU A 56 7.52 1.17 -6.34
N LEU A 57 8.17 1.69 -5.31
CA LEU A 57 8.20 3.12 -5.00
C LEU A 57 9.52 3.72 -5.51
N ARG A 58 9.45 4.88 -6.18
CA ARG A 58 10.60 5.55 -6.79
C ARG A 58 10.76 6.95 -6.23
N LEU A 59 11.82 7.17 -5.47
CA LEU A 59 12.16 8.45 -4.86
C LEU A 59 13.39 9.01 -5.57
N GLY A 60 13.15 9.67 -6.70
CA GLY A 60 14.20 10.12 -7.61
C GLY A 60 15.06 11.24 -7.02
N SER A 61 14.41 12.25 -6.46
CA SER A 61 15.05 13.36 -5.76
C SER A 61 14.05 13.93 -4.77
N PHE A 62 13.91 13.31 -3.59
CA PHE A 62 12.82 13.55 -2.65
C PHE A 62 13.32 13.46 -1.21
N ALA A 63 13.23 14.55 -0.45
CA ALA A 63 13.80 14.69 0.89
C ALA A 63 15.27 14.22 0.94
N SER A 64 15.59 13.22 1.76
CA SER A 64 16.93 12.60 1.83
C SER A 64 17.22 11.66 0.65
N HIS A 65 16.22 11.13 -0.05
CA HIS A 65 16.38 10.11 -1.08
C HIS A 65 16.92 10.65 -2.41
N ARG A 66 17.81 9.86 -3.02
CA ARG A 66 18.40 10.11 -4.34
C ARG A 66 18.37 8.83 -5.15
N ARG A 67 17.58 8.81 -6.22
CA ARG A 67 17.40 7.65 -7.11
C ARG A 67 17.08 6.36 -6.33
N THR A 68 16.40 6.48 -5.20
CA THR A 68 16.04 5.35 -4.35
C THR A 68 14.87 4.63 -5.01
N VAL A 69 14.99 3.31 -5.19
CA VAL A 69 13.94 2.44 -5.68
C VAL A 69 13.67 1.40 -4.61
N VAL A 70 12.43 1.35 -4.12
CA VAL A 70 12.01 0.44 -3.06
C VAL A 70 11.06 -0.60 -3.68
N PRO A 71 11.48 -1.87 -3.79
CA PRO A 71 10.58 -2.93 -4.25
C PRO A 71 9.54 -3.25 -3.18
N LEU A 72 8.28 -3.41 -3.60
CA LEU A 72 7.13 -3.62 -2.73
C LEU A 72 6.48 -4.98 -2.99
N GLY A 73 6.60 -5.87 -2.02
CA GLY A 73 5.88 -7.14 -1.95
C GLY A 73 4.55 -7.00 -1.19
N PRO A 74 3.82 -8.11 -0.98
CA PRO A 74 2.61 -8.12 -0.16
C PRO A 74 2.87 -7.62 1.26
N PHE A 75 4.02 -7.95 1.85
CA PHE A 75 4.44 -7.42 3.14
C PHE A 75 5.89 -6.98 3.05
N THR A 76 6.12 -5.67 3.02
CA THR A 76 7.45 -5.06 2.95
C THR A 76 7.73 -4.23 4.21
N LEU A 77 8.92 -4.41 4.78
CA LEU A 77 9.42 -3.65 5.92
C LEU A 77 10.71 -2.92 5.54
N LEU A 78 10.75 -1.61 5.80
CA LEU A 78 11.92 -0.77 5.60
C LEU A 78 12.72 -0.69 6.89
N THR A 79 14.04 -0.92 6.79
CA THR A 79 14.96 -0.88 7.92
C THR A 79 16.21 -0.04 7.59
N GLY A 80 17.04 0.21 8.60
CA GLY A 80 18.29 0.99 8.50
C GLY A 80 18.42 2.01 9.62
N ALA A 81 19.58 2.65 9.70
CA ALA A 81 19.92 3.60 10.75
C ALA A 81 18.92 4.77 10.86
N SER A 82 18.86 5.43 12.02
CA SER A 82 18.16 6.71 12.17
C SER A 82 18.68 7.71 11.14
N GLY A 83 17.77 8.41 10.45
CA GLY A 83 18.13 9.32 9.36
C GLY A 83 18.23 8.68 7.97
N SER A 84 18.10 7.36 7.82
CA SER A 84 18.13 6.69 6.50
C SER A 84 16.91 6.97 5.59
N GLY A 85 15.94 7.75 6.08
CA GLY A 85 14.75 8.12 5.31
C GLY A 85 13.62 7.10 5.31
N LYS A 86 13.57 6.14 6.25
CA LYS A 86 12.45 5.18 6.36
C LYS A 86 11.08 5.87 6.39
N SER A 87 10.89 6.82 7.30
CA SER A 87 9.63 7.57 7.43
C SER A 87 9.37 8.43 6.19
N THR A 88 10.38 9.11 5.63
CA THR A 88 10.22 9.91 4.41
C THR A 88 9.85 9.07 3.18
N ALA A 89 10.30 7.81 3.11
CA ALA A 89 9.85 6.89 2.07
C ALA A 89 8.36 6.56 2.18
N LEU A 90 7.84 6.29 3.39
CA LEU A 90 6.41 6.12 3.62
C LEU A 90 5.63 7.39 3.28
N CYS A 91 6.10 8.57 3.69
CA CYS A 91 5.48 9.84 3.32
C CYS A 91 5.45 10.05 1.80
N GLY A 92 6.46 9.59 1.07
CA GLY A 92 6.47 9.63 -0.40
C GLY A 92 5.37 8.76 -1.02
N TYR A 93 5.11 7.58 -0.47
CA TYR A 93 3.97 6.76 -0.89
C TYR A 93 2.65 7.45 -0.55
N GLU A 94 2.50 7.95 0.67
CA GLU A 94 1.29 8.65 1.12
C GLU A 94 1.00 9.88 0.24
N ALA A 95 2.02 10.66 -0.11
CA ALA A 95 1.87 11.77 -1.03
C ALA A 95 1.37 11.34 -2.41
N LEU A 96 1.89 10.25 -2.97
CA LEU A 96 1.36 9.68 -4.22
C LEU A 96 -0.09 9.21 -4.09
N ALA A 97 -0.45 8.60 -2.96
CA ALA A 97 -1.82 8.18 -2.67
C ALA A 97 -2.80 9.37 -2.65
N ARG A 98 -2.42 10.45 -1.97
CA ARG A 98 -3.22 11.68 -1.89
C ARG A 98 -3.34 12.39 -3.24
N LEU A 99 -2.24 12.50 -3.99
CA LEU A 99 -2.27 13.05 -5.36
C LEU A 99 -3.17 12.23 -6.30
N ALA A 100 -3.15 10.90 -6.18
CA ALA A 100 -4.03 10.02 -6.94
C ALA A 100 -5.50 10.11 -6.51
N ALA A 101 -5.77 10.48 -5.25
CA ALA A 101 -7.10 10.78 -4.75
C ALA A 101 -7.65 12.14 -5.25
N GLY A 102 -6.79 12.98 -5.82
CA GLY A 102 -7.15 14.28 -6.40
C GLY A 102 -6.91 15.48 -5.49
N ASP A 103 -6.26 15.28 -4.33
CA ASP A 103 -5.85 16.35 -3.42
C ASP A 103 -4.94 17.35 -4.18
N PRO A 104 -5.15 18.68 -3.99
CA PRO A 104 -4.26 19.68 -4.57
C PRO A 104 -2.88 19.65 -3.88
N LEU A 105 -1.84 20.05 -4.61
CA LEU A 105 -0.45 20.01 -4.13
C LEU A 105 -0.23 20.71 -2.78
N GLU A 106 -0.92 21.83 -2.54
CA GLU A 106 -0.81 22.61 -1.30
C GLU A 106 -1.31 21.86 -0.06
N GLU A 107 -2.29 20.97 -0.23
CA GLU A 107 -2.77 20.11 0.84
C GLU A 107 -1.86 18.90 1.07
N VAL A 108 -1.28 18.37 -0.02
CA VAL A 108 -0.35 17.22 0.05
C VAL A 108 0.99 17.62 0.64
N PHE A 109 1.52 18.78 0.24
CA PHE A 109 2.82 19.31 0.62
C PHE A 109 2.65 20.69 1.25
N SER A 110 2.20 20.74 2.51
CA SER A 110 2.03 22.00 3.25
C SER A 110 3.34 22.77 3.47
N ASP A 111 4.46 22.05 3.58
CA ASP A 111 5.82 22.60 3.49
C ASP A 111 6.57 21.94 2.32
N PRO A 112 6.49 22.49 1.09
CA PRO A 112 7.15 21.94 -0.08
C PRO A 112 8.68 21.89 0.03
N ALA A 113 9.27 22.85 0.75
CA ALA A 113 10.72 22.98 0.86
C ALA A 113 11.33 21.81 1.64
N ALA A 114 10.61 21.24 2.61
CA ALA A 114 11.03 20.06 3.36
C ALA A 114 11.23 18.81 2.47
N TRP A 115 10.57 18.75 1.32
CA TRP A 115 10.68 17.63 0.37
C TRP A 115 11.74 17.85 -0.70
N VAL A 116 12.32 19.05 -0.77
CA VAL A 116 13.45 19.32 -1.64
C VAL A 116 14.71 18.72 -1.03
N PRO A 117 15.48 17.91 -1.78
CA PRO A 117 16.88 17.64 -1.51
C PRO A 117 17.67 18.80 -0.88
N GLU A 118 18.15 18.65 0.37
CA GLU A 118 18.88 19.73 1.10
C GLU A 118 20.05 20.32 0.29
N ARG A 119 20.85 19.46 -0.34
CA ARG A 119 22.02 19.87 -1.15
C ARG A 119 21.67 20.32 -2.56
N SER A 120 20.40 20.35 -2.95
CA SER A 120 20.00 20.87 -4.26
C SER A 120 19.88 22.38 -4.20
N GLY A 121 20.86 23.06 -4.79
CA GLY A 121 20.80 24.49 -5.07
C GLY A 121 19.70 24.81 -6.07
N ALA A 122 19.23 26.07 -6.00
CA ALA A 122 18.31 26.59 -7.00
C ALA A 122 18.98 26.68 -8.38
N ASP A 123 18.18 26.49 -9.43
CA ASP A 123 18.66 26.76 -10.79
C ASP A 123 18.81 28.28 -11.05
N ALA A 124 19.24 28.64 -12.26
CA ALA A 124 19.44 30.04 -12.65
C ALA A 124 18.15 30.90 -12.57
N GLN A 125 16.98 30.26 -12.50
CA GLN A 125 15.67 30.90 -12.35
C GLN A 125 15.14 30.85 -10.91
N GLY A 126 15.97 30.42 -9.94
CA GLY A 126 15.57 30.30 -8.55
C GLY A 126 14.69 29.09 -8.25
N ARG A 127 14.59 28.12 -9.17
CA ARG A 127 13.66 26.99 -9.03
C ARG A 127 14.30 25.84 -8.29
N ARG A 128 13.53 25.25 -7.38
CA ARG A 128 13.86 24.02 -6.65
C ARG A 128 12.65 23.11 -6.62
N GLY A 129 12.89 21.81 -6.51
CA GLY A 129 11.82 20.83 -6.61
C GLY A 129 12.28 19.42 -6.32
N PHE A 130 11.34 18.49 -6.43
CA PHE A 130 11.53 17.09 -6.11
C PHE A 130 10.83 16.18 -7.10
N ARG A 131 11.22 14.90 -7.09
CA ARG A 131 10.68 13.86 -7.96
C ARG A 131 10.40 12.60 -7.19
N LEU A 132 9.18 12.09 -7.38
CA LEU A 132 8.68 10.86 -6.83
C LEU A 132 7.80 10.16 -7.87
N GLY A 133 7.59 8.87 -7.70
CA GLY A 133 6.84 8.06 -8.63
C GLY A 133 6.70 6.64 -8.13
N CYS A 134 6.04 5.80 -8.93
CA CYS A 134 5.87 4.40 -8.62
C CYS A 134 5.70 3.55 -9.87
N THR A 135 5.84 2.24 -9.70
CA THR A 135 5.41 1.24 -10.68
C THR A 135 4.22 0.48 -10.10
N VAL A 136 3.19 0.32 -10.91
CA VAL A 136 1.95 -0.39 -10.57
C VAL A 136 1.79 -1.57 -11.51
N ASP A 137 1.69 -2.77 -10.93
CA ASP A 137 1.33 -3.98 -11.64
C ASP A 137 -0.18 -4.20 -11.57
N GLY A 138 -0.75 -4.80 -12.62
CA GLY A 138 -2.20 -5.01 -12.71
C GLY A 138 -2.63 -5.51 -14.09
N PRO A 139 -3.91 -5.38 -14.45
CA PRO A 139 -4.45 -5.91 -15.71
C PRO A 139 -3.85 -5.26 -16.97
N ALA A 140 -3.45 -3.99 -16.89
CA ALA A 140 -2.73 -3.32 -17.97
C ALA A 140 -1.26 -3.78 -18.05
N GLY A 141 -0.77 -4.63 -17.14
CA GLY A 141 0.65 -4.94 -16.97
C GLY A 141 1.38 -3.80 -16.23
N PRO A 142 2.72 -3.82 -16.18
CA PRO A 142 3.49 -2.82 -15.43
C PRO A 142 3.34 -1.43 -16.03
N VAL A 143 2.88 -0.48 -15.20
CA VAL A 143 2.70 0.94 -15.54
C VAL A 143 3.55 1.77 -14.58
N THR A 144 4.39 2.66 -15.12
CA THR A 144 5.22 3.57 -14.34
C THR A 144 4.64 4.97 -14.38
N LEU A 145 4.47 5.57 -13.19
CA LEU A 145 4.15 6.98 -12.98
C LEU A 145 5.39 7.68 -12.43
N GLU A 146 5.79 8.79 -13.06
CA GLU A 146 6.80 9.72 -12.53
C GLU A 146 6.20 11.12 -12.44
N VAL A 147 6.42 11.80 -11.33
CA VAL A 147 5.93 13.15 -11.06
C VAL A 147 7.10 14.05 -10.69
N ALA A 148 7.18 15.20 -11.34
CA ALA A 148 8.13 16.26 -11.04
C ALA A 148 7.37 17.48 -10.51
N VAL A 149 7.71 17.87 -9.28
CA VAL A 149 7.09 18.99 -8.56
C VAL A 149 8.14 20.06 -8.36
N GLN A 150 7.80 21.29 -8.73
CA GLN A 150 8.52 22.49 -8.32
C GLN A 150 7.97 22.91 -6.95
N ALA A 151 8.86 23.11 -5.98
CA ALA A 151 8.54 23.61 -4.65
C ALA A 151 8.69 25.13 -4.58
N GLU A 152 9.75 25.65 -5.23
CA GLU A 152 10.11 27.07 -5.21
C GLU A 152 10.33 27.57 -6.64
N PRO A 153 9.98 28.83 -6.98
CA PRO A 153 9.37 29.84 -6.10
C PRO A 153 7.86 29.64 -5.89
N VAL A 154 7.21 28.84 -6.74
CA VAL A 154 5.77 28.56 -6.65
C VAL A 154 5.56 27.05 -6.74
N LEU A 155 4.82 26.50 -5.78
CA LEU A 155 4.43 25.10 -5.75
C LEU A 155 3.60 24.75 -6.99
N ARG A 156 4.05 23.78 -7.79
CA ARG A 156 3.31 23.26 -8.95
C ARG A 156 3.91 21.96 -9.49
N VAL A 157 3.08 21.16 -10.16
CA VAL A 157 3.49 20.07 -11.03
C VAL A 157 4.13 20.68 -12.28
N VAL A 158 5.40 20.35 -12.53
CA VAL A 158 6.10 20.81 -13.75
C VAL A 158 6.12 19.74 -14.84
N GLY A 159 5.89 18.49 -14.47
CA GLY A 159 5.69 17.41 -15.41
C GLY A 159 5.27 16.09 -14.75
N GLU A 160 4.54 15.30 -15.52
CA GLU A 160 4.12 13.94 -15.22
C GLU A 160 4.44 13.05 -16.40
N ARG A 161 4.79 11.81 -16.12
CA ARG A 161 4.99 10.79 -17.13
C ARG A 161 4.30 9.50 -16.73
N LEU A 162 3.36 9.07 -17.55
CA LEU A 162 2.76 7.74 -17.47
C LEU A 162 3.31 6.89 -18.61
N SER A 163 3.91 5.75 -18.28
CA SER A 163 4.53 4.86 -19.26
C SER A 163 4.16 3.40 -19.03
N ARG A 164 4.08 2.63 -20.11
CA ARG A 164 3.81 1.19 -20.09
C ARG A 164 4.79 0.49 -21.03
N ARG A 165 5.55 -0.48 -20.52
CA ARG A 165 6.57 -1.22 -21.32
C ARG A 165 7.54 -0.30 -22.10
N GLY A 166 7.89 0.85 -21.52
CA GLY A 166 8.76 1.86 -22.14
C GLY A 166 8.06 2.80 -23.13
N GLU A 167 6.80 2.53 -23.49
CA GLU A 167 5.98 3.44 -24.29
C GLU A 167 5.38 4.54 -23.41
N ARG A 168 5.50 5.81 -23.84
CA ARG A 168 4.90 6.95 -23.14
C ARG A 168 3.43 7.07 -23.51
N LEU A 169 2.56 6.95 -22.51
CA LEU A 169 1.11 7.09 -22.66
C LEU A 169 0.65 8.52 -22.37
N LEU A 170 1.24 9.16 -21.35
CA LEU A 170 1.02 10.56 -20.98
C LEU A 170 2.37 11.23 -20.73
N ASP A 171 2.50 12.47 -21.20
CA ASP A 171 3.58 13.38 -20.83
C ASP A 171 2.95 14.76 -20.55
N THR A 172 3.26 15.36 -19.40
CA THR A 172 2.88 16.76 -19.11
C THR A 172 4.13 17.61 -18.97
N ALA A 173 4.03 18.86 -19.43
CA ALA A 173 5.13 19.80 -19.33
C ALA A 173 4.61 21.22 -19.08
N LEU A 174 5.21 21.91 -18.13
CA LEU A 174 5.04 23.35 -17.98
C LEU A 174 5.67 24.07 -19.18
N ARG A 175 4.85 24.71 -20.02
CA ARG A 175 5.29 25.44 -21.22
C ARG A 175 5.38 26.95 -21.00
N ASP A 176 4.44 27.50 -20.25
CA ASP A 176 4.36 28.91 -19.92
C ASP A 176 4.28 29.06 -18.40
N PRO A 177 5.39 29.40 -17.71
CA PRO A 177 5.42 29.58 -16.26
C PRO A 177 4.46 30.64 -15.72
N ARG A 178 3.97 31.55 -16.59
CA ARG A 178 3.01 32.60 -16.21
C ARG A 178 1.60 32.08 -16.05
N ARG A 179 1.31 30.85 -16.49
CA ARG A 179 0.00 30.22 -16.37
C ARG A 179 0.05 29.10 -15.34
N SER A 180 -1.07 28.88 -14.66
CA SER A 180 -1.28 27.77 -13.73
C SER A 180 -1.77 26.52 -14.47
N VAL A 181 -1.11 26.17 -15.58
CA VAL A 181 -1.44 24.99 -16.39
C VAL A 181 -0.19 24.32 -16.94
N VAL A 182 -0.23 22.99 -16.98
CA VAL A 182 0.70 22.17 -17.75
C VAL A 182 0.06 21.75 -19.07
N GLN A 183 0.87 21.64 -20.11
CA GLN A 183 0.42 21.07 -21.37
C GLN A 183 0.54 19.55 -21.29
N ALA A 184 -0.58 18.85 -21.24
CA ALA A 184 -0.63 17.40 -21.35
C ALA A 184 -0.62 16.98 -22.83
N ALA A 185 0.03 15.85 -23.09
CA ALA A 185 0.04 15.15 -24.37
C ALA A 185 -0.15 13.65 -24.11
N TRP A 186 -1.14 13.02 -24.75
CA TRP A 186 -1.40 11.60 -24.59
C TRP A 186 -1.57 10.88 -25.93
N HIS A 187 -1.28 9.58 -25.90
CA HIS A 187 -1.35 8.72 -27.06
C HIS A 187 -2.80 8.39 -27.45
N THR A 188 -3.13 8.53 -28.73
CA THR A 188 -4.50 8.32 -29.23
C THR A 188 -4.59 7.23 -30.30
N ALA A 189 -3.48 6.77 -30.88
CA ALA A 189 -3.45 5.73 -31.93
C ALA A 189 -4.45 5.96 -33.11
N GLY A 190 -4.90 7.20 -33.32
CA GLY A 190 -5.87 7.59 -34.34
C GLY A 190 -5.26 8.39 -35.50
N THR A 191 -6.09 9.12 -36.26
CA THR A 191 -5.62 10.00 -37.35
C THR A 191 -4.66 11.09 -36.85
N VAL A 192 -4.86 11.56 -35.62
CA VAL A 192 -3.87 12.30 -34.84
C VAL A 192 -3.21 11.33 -33.88
N ALA A 193 -1.89 11.21 -33.93
CA ALA A 193 -1.13 10.26 -33.09
C ALA A 193 -1.07 10.68 -31.61
N VAL A 194 -1.19 11.99 -31.34
CA VAL A 194 -1.11 12.58 -29.99
C VAL A 194 -2.10 13.75 -29.86
N THR A 195 -2.98 13.68 -28.88
CA THR A 195 -3.83 14.81 -28.50
C THR A 195 -3.14 15.64 -27.42
N ARG A 196 -3.35 16.96 -27.45
CA ARG A 196 -2.79 17.89 -26.45
C ARG A 196 -3.89 18.75 -25.84
N ALA A 197 -3.92 18.86 -24.53
CA ALA A 197 -4.82 19.77 -23.82
C ALA A 197 -4.16 20.35 -22.56
N PRO A 198 -4.58 21.54 -22.10
CA PRO A 198 -4.13 22.09 -20.82
C PRO A 198 -4.77 21.34 -19.65
N PHE A 199 -3.95 21.07 -18.63
CA PHE A 199 -4.37 20.56 -17.32
C PHE A 199 -3.91 21.52 -16.24
N PRO A 200 -4.61 21.61 -15.10
CA PRO A 200 -4.14 22.42 -13.98
C PRO A 200 -2.79 21.91 -13.48
N ASP A 201 -1.92 22.81 -13.02
CA ASP A 201 -0.59 22.47 -12.50
C ASP A 201 -0.56 22.23 -10.98
N ASP A 202 -1.73 22.16 -10.33
CA ASP A 202 -1.89 21.90 -8.88
C ASP A 202 -2.37 20.49 -8.56
N ARG A 203 -2.70 19.67 -9.58
CA ARG A 203 -3.26 18.32 -9.44
C ARG A 203 -2.61 17.36 -10.43
N LEU A 204 -2.70 16.08 -10.11
CA LEU A 204 -2.20 15.01 -10.97
C LEU A 204 -3.08 14.88 -12.23
N ALA A 205 -2.54 15.19 -13.41
CA ALA A 205 -3.21 14.98 -14.69
C ALA A 205 -3.61 13.52 -14.87
N THR A 206 -2.78 12.58 -14.39
CA THR A 206 -3.10 11.14 -14.37
C THR A 206 -4.42 10.84 -13.66
N ALA A 207 -4.72 11.50 -12.54
CA ALA A 207 -5.99 11.33 -11.82
C ALA A 207 -7.18 12.00 -12.53
N LEU A 208 -6.91 13.00 -13.36
CA LEU A 208 -7.94 13.74 -14.10
C LEU A 208 -8.28 13.10 -15.47
N LEU A 209 -7.42 12.22 -16.02
CA LEU A 209 -7.63 11.59 -17.32
C LEU A 209 -8.97 10.86 -17.46
N PRO A 210 -9.44 10.04 -16.48
CA PRO A 210 -10.73 9.35 -16.58
C PRO A 210 -11.93 10.29 -16.73
N LEU A 211 -11.79 11.54 -16.29
CA LEU A 211 -12.84 12.56 -16.38
C LEU A 211 -12.77 13.39 -17.68
N ARG A 212 -11.69 13.23 -18.47
CA ARG A 212 -11.36 14.08 -19.62
C ARG A 212 -11.36 13.34 -20.95
N LEU A 213 -11.06 12.05 -20.93
CA LEU A 213 -10.96 11.24 -22.14
C LEU A 213 -12.26 10.49 -22.37
N ALA A 214 -12.73 10.47 -23.61
CA ALA A 214 -13.94 9.75 -24.00
C ALA A 214 -13.70 8.24 -24.22
N GLY A 215 -12.43 7.82 -24.37
CA GLY A 215 -12.10 6.40 -24.61
C GLY A 215 -12.54 5.90 -25.98
N THR A 216 -12.54 6.78 -26.99
CA THR A 216 -13.08 6.48 -28.32
C THR A 216 -12.09 5.79 -29.25
N THR A 217 -10.79 5.88 -28.93
CA THR A 217 -9.71 5.30 -29.71
C THR A 217 -8.97 4.24 -28.90
N GLU A 218 -8.30 3.31 -29.58
CA GLU A 218 -7.50 2.29 -28.89
C GLU A 218 -6.38 2.92 -28.04
N GLY A 219 -5.78 4.03 -28.50
CA GLY A 219 -4.78 4.76 -27.72
C GLY A 219 -5.38 5.38 -26.46
N GLU A 220 -6.54 6.03 -26.56
CA GLU A 220 -7.25 6.58 -25.39
C GLU A 220 -7.63 5.49 -24.40
N LEU A 221 -8.13 4.34 -24.87
CA LEU A 221 -8.46 3.21 -23.99
C LEU A 221 -7.22 2.67 -23.26
N ARG A 222 -6.05 2.61 -23.93
CA ARG A 222 -4.79 2.22 -23.28
C ARG A 222 -4.34 3.25 -22.23
N VAL A 223 -4.49 4.53 -22.52
CA VAL A 223 -4.18 5.63 -21.58
C VAL A 223 -5.10 5.55 -20.36
N LEU A 224 -6.41 5.41 -20.56
CA LEU A 224 -7.40 5.25 -19.50
C LEU A 224 -7.10 4.03 -18.64
N ALA A 225 -6.89 2.85 -19.23
CA ALA A 225 -6.58 1.64 -18.50
C ALA A 225 -5.32 1.77 -17.62
N ALA A 226 -4.28 2.45 -18.11
CA ALA A 226 -3.06 2.69 -17.34
C ALA A 226 -3.28 3.71 -16.21
N ALA A 227 -4.01 4.79 -16.47
CA ALA A 227 -4.32 5.83 -15.49
C ALA A 227 -5.20 5.29 -14.36
N GLU A 228 -6.30 4.59 -14.71
CA GLU A 228 -7.20 3.94 -13.77
C GLU A 228 -6.46 2.92 -12.90
N GLN A 229 -5.60 2.07 -13.50
CA GLN A 229 -4.80 1.12 -12.73
C GLN A 229 -3.95 1.81 -11.66
N VAL A 230 -3.26 2.90 -12.01
CA VAL A 230 -2.43 3.66 -11.07
C VAL A 230 -3.28 4.31 -9.98
N VAL A 231 -4.38 4.97 -10.36
CA VAL A 231 -5.29 5.65 -9.43
C VAL A 231 -5.91 4.66 -8.44
N VAL A 232 -6.38 3.50 -8.92
CA VAL A 232 -6.99 2.46 -8.08
C VAL A 232 -5.99 1.89 -7.07
N ALA A 233 -4.75 1.61 -7.51
CA ALA A 233 -3.72 1.07 -6.62
C ALA A 233 -3.30 2.08 -5.54
N LEU A 234 -3.18 3.36 -5.89
CA LEU A 234 -2.74 4.42 -4.98
C LEU A 234 -3.84 4.90 -4.02
N ARG A 235 -5.09 5.03 -4.48
CA ARG A 235 -6.23 5.43 -3.62
C ARG A 235 -6.58 4.37 -2.57
N SER A 236 -6.16 3.13 -2.77
CA SER A 236 -6.37 2.03 -1.83
C SER A 236 -5.31 1.98 -0.73
N ALA A 237 -4.88 3.13 -0.20
CA ALA A 237 -3.84 3.22 0.83
C ALA A 237 -4.36 3.83 2.13
N PHE A 238 -4.00 3.24 3.27
CA PHE A 238 -4.29 3.76 4.61
C PHE A 238 -2.98 4.02 5.36
N ALA A 239 -2.70 5.27 5.69
CA ALA A 239 -1.66 5.59 6.66
C ALA A 239 -2.17 5.28 8.07
N CYS A 240 -1.47 4.40 8.77
CA CYS A 240 -1.77 4.01 10.14
C CYS A 240 -0.57 4.31 11.04
N ASP A 241 -0.71 5.32 11.89
CA ASP A 241 0.23 5.62 12.95
C ASP A 241 -0.52 5.78 14.29
N PRO A 242 -0.76 4.68 15.02
CA PRO A 242 -1.49 4.76 16.28
C PRO A 242 -0.75 5.63 17.30
N LEU A 243 -1.41 6.65 17.84
CA LEU A 243 -0.85 7.56 18.83
C LEU A 243 -1.44 7.27 20.23
N PRO A 244 -0.74 6.52 21.10
CA PRO A 244 -1.27 6.08 22.40
C PRO A 244 -1.87 7.18 23.25
N ARG A 245 -1.32 8.40 23.20
CA ARG A 245 -1.85 9.55 23.95
C ARG A 245 -3.32 9.85 23.60
N GLY A 246 -3.71 9.79 22.33
CA GLY A 246 -5.07 10.05 21.87
C GLY A 246 -6.03 8.88 22.15
N MET A 247 -5.51 7.65 22.18
CA MET A 247 -6.30 6.41 22.29
C MET A 247 -6.83 6.12 23.71
N ARG A 248 -6.34 6.83 24.71
CA ARG A 248 -6.62 6.58 26.14
C ARG A 248 -7.94 7.18 26.61
N GLY A 249 -8.43 8.20 25.91
CA GLY A 249 -9.60 9.00 26.28
C GLY A 249 -10.94 8.36 25.91
N ALA A 250 -12.01 8.92 26.47
CA ALA A 250 -13.35 8.66 25.97
C ALA A 250 -13.53 9.42 24.65
N VAL A 251 -14.17 8.78 23.67
CA VAL A 251 -14.39 9.36 22.33
C VAL A 251 -15.88 9.38 22.02
N PRO A 252 -16.38 10.37 21.28
CA PRO A 252 -17.77 10.36 20.82
C PRO A 252 -18.03 9.14 19.94
N VAL A 253 -19.23 8.56 20.02
CA VAL A 253 -19.67 7.54 19.07
C VAL A 253 -19.81 8.20 17.69
N GLY A 254 -19.14 7.63 16.69
CA GLY A 254 -19.09 8.16 15.34
C GLY A 254 -19.53 7.12 14.30
N GLU A 255 -18.97 7.23 13.10
CA GLU A 255 -19.20 6.27 12.02
C GLU A 255 -18.47 4.92 12.25
N GLY A 256 -17.62 4.83 13.29
CA GLY A 256 -16.78 3.67 13.54
C GLY A 256 -15.82 3.38 12.39
N ARG A 257 -15.23 4.44 11.81
CA ARG A 257 -14.13 4.36 10.84
C ARG A 257 -12.84 4.83 11.54
N LEU A 258 -11.83 3.99 11.58
CA LEU A 258 -10.57 4.24 12.26
C LEU A 258 -9.79 5.36 11.56
N THR A 259 -9.39 6.36 12.32
CA THR A 259 -8.51 7.45 11.88
C THR A 259 -7.07 6.95 11.75
N SER A 260 -6.22 7.69 11.02
CA SER A 260 -4.79 7.34 10.90
C SER A 260 -4.07 7.29 12.25
N SER A 261 -4.42 8.21 13.17
CA SER A 261 -3.91 8.29 14.55
C SER A 261 -4.48 7.20 15.47
N CYS A 262 -5.52 6.50 15.04
CA CYS A 262 -6.29 5.52 15.82
C CYS A 262 -6.85 6.07 17.15
N ASP A 263 -6.95 7.39 17.30
CA ASP A 263 -7.46 8.04 18.52
C ASP A 263 -8.90 7.60 18.86
N ASN A 264 -9.71 7.29 17.85
CA ASN A 264 -11.06 6.78 17.98
C ASN A 264 -11.16 5.24 18.12
N LEU A 265 -10.10 4.56 18.57
CA LEU A 265 -10.08 3.10 18.74
C LEU A 265 -11.29 2.56 19.52
N ALA A 266 -11.74 3.25 20.57
CA ALA A 266 -12.89 2.81 21.37
C ALA A 266 -14.22 2.80 20.58
N ASP A 267 -14.43 3.77 19.69
CA ASP A 267 -15.59 3.83 18.79
C ASP A 267 -15.57 2.67 17.77
N VAL A 268 -14.40 2.39 17.19
CA VAL A 268 -14.26 1.31 16.22
C VAL A 268 -14.42 -0.07 16.87
N LEU A 269 -13.95 -0.25 18.10
CA LEU A 269 -14.18 -1.47 18.89
C LEU A 269 -15.68 -1.65 19.19
N HIS A 270 -16.39 -0.56 19.51
CA HIS A 270 -17.83 -0.57 19.76
C HIS A 270 -18.61 -1.07 18.53
N ARG A 271 -18.28 -0.53 17.35
CA ARG A 271 -18.85 -0.95 16.08
C ARG A 271 -18.50 -2.40 15.74
N THR A 272 -17.23 -2.77 15.87
CA THR A 272 -16.73 -4.12 15.50
C THR A 272 -17.37 -5.21 16.33
N HIS A 273 -17.52 -4.98 17.64
CA HIS A 273 -18.22 -5.88 18.55
C HIS A 273 -19.66 -6.14 18.10
N SER A 274 -20.37 -5.09 17.66
CA SER A 274 -21.78 -5.16 17.31
C SER A 274 -22.04 -5.71 15.89
N GLN A 275 -21.10 -5.51 14.96
CA GLN A 275 -21.33 -5.82 13.54
C GLN A 275 -20.75 -7.17 13.08
N CYS A 276 -19.71 -7.71 13.73
CA CYS A 276 -19.10 -8.95 13.27
C CYS A 276 -18.43 -9.74 14.41
N ALA A 277 -19.17 -10.69 14.98
CA ALA A 277 -18.68 -11.55 16.06
C ALA A 277 -17.39 -12.30 15.70
N GLN A 278 -17.24 -12.75 14.44
CA GLN A 278 -16.03 -13.46 14.01
C GLN A 278 -14.79 -12.54 14.00
N ARG A 279 -14.91 -11.30 13.54
CA ARG A 279 -13.80 -10.33 13.56
C ARG A 279 -13.44 -9.95 14.99
N HIS A 280 -14.46 -9.71 15.83
CA HIS A 280 -14.25 -9.43 17.25
C HIS A 280 -13.53 -10.60 17.95
N ALA A 281 -13.97 -11.84 17.75
CA ALA A 281 -13.33 -13.01 18.33
C ALA A 281 -11.87 -13.18 17.88
N ARG A 282 -11.56 -12.93 16.60
CA ARG A 282 -10.17 -12.92 16.12
C ARG A 282 -9.34 -11.83 16.79
N LEU A 283 -9.90 -10.63 16.94
CA LEU A 283 -9.21 -9.53 17.61
C LEU A 283 -8.98 -9.82 19.11
N VAL A 284 -9.92 -10.47 19.79
CA VAL A 284 -9.74 -10.94 21.17
C VAL A 284 -8.61 -11.97 21.26
N ALA A 285 -8.57 -12.94 20.35
CA ALA A 285 -7.49 -13.93 20.32
C ALA A 285 -6.11 -13.27 20.07
N THR A 286 -6.05 -12.29 19.18
CA THR A 286 -4.84 -11.49 18.96
C THR A 286 -4.47 -10.68 20.22
N ALA A 287 -5.45 -10.04 20.86
CA ALA A 287 -5.23 -9.31 22.11
C ALA A 287 -4.67 -10.22 23.22
N ASP A 288 -5.18 -11.45 23.35
CA ASP A 288 -4.67 -12.44 24.32
C ASP A 288 -3.21 -12.83 24.03
N ALA A 289 -2.86 -12.99 22.76
CA ALA A 289 -1.49 -13.32 22.35
C ALA A 289 -0.48 -12.20 22.62
N GLY A 290 -0.88 -10.92 22.53
CA GLY A 290 0.03 -9.77 22.58
C GLY A 290 -0.08 -8.84 23.81
N CYS A 291 -1.21 -8.79 24.52
CA CYS A 291 -1.34 -7.99 25.74
C CYS A 291 -0.72 -8.69 26.94
N ALA A 292 -0.48 -7.94 28.01
CA ALA A 292 0.07 -8.51 29.24
C ALA A 292 -1.04 -9.20 30.05
N GLY A 293 -0.85 -10.46 30.43
CA GLY A 293 -1.87 -11.26 31.13
C GLY A 293 -3.03 -11.69 30.23
N PRO A 294 -3.94 -12.54 30.75
CA PRO A 294 -5.01 -13.12 29.94
C PRO A 294 -5.99 -12.04 29.45
N VAL A 295 -6.47 -12.20 28.22
CA VAL A 295 -7.53 -11.40 27.61
C VAL A 295 -8.66 -12.31 27.15
N THR A 296 -9.79 -12.22 27.82
CA THR A 296 -10.99 -13.01 27.49
C THR A 296 -11.99 -12.22 26.66
N GLY A 297 -11.73 -10.93 26.40
CA GLY A 297 -12.62 -10.09 25.61
C GLY A 297 -12.14 -8.65 25.44
N LEU A 298 -12.78 -7.94 24.53
CA LEU A 298 -12.64 -6.49 24.35
C LEU A 298 -14.03 -5.88 24.52
N GLY A 299 -14.19 -5.08 25.56
CA GLY A 299 -15.47 -4.48 25.94
C GLY A 299 -15.50 -2.98 25.71
N VAL A 300 -16.71 -2.43 25.67
CA VAL A 300 -16.95 -1.00 25.58
C VAL A 300 -17.95 -0.56 26.66
N ASP A 301 -17.67 0.59 27.27
CA ASP A 301 -18.56 1.31 28.18
C ASP A 301 -19.13 2.53 27.46
N CYS A 302 -20.43 2.48 27.18
CA CYS A 302 -21.18 3.61 26.66
C CYS A 302 -21.60 4.52 27.83
N ARG A 303 -21.30 5.81 27.71
CA ARG A 303 -21.65 6.82 28.70
C ARG A 303 -22.90 7.59 28.26
N ALA A 304 -23.60 8.17 29.24
CA ALA A 304 -24.82 8.94 28.99
C ALA A 304 -24.58 10.21 28.15
N ASP A 305 -23.34 10.71 28.11
CA ASP A 305 -22.91 11.86 27.31
C ASP A 305 -22.64 11.51 25.83
N GLY A 306 -22.91 10.27 25.40
CA GLY A 306 -22.69 9.81 24.03
C GLY A 306 -21.24 9.45 23.73
N THR A 307 -20.37 9.38 24.74
CA THR A 307 -18.98 8.91 24.57
C THR A 307 -18.82 7.43 24.93
N VAL A 308 -17.81 6.80 24.35
CA VAL A 308 -17.43 5.42 24.60
C VAL A 308 -16.00 5.30 25.11
N LEU A 309 -15.80 4.37 26.04
CA LEU A 309 -14.48 3.92 26.49
C LEU A 309 -14.34 2.44 26.21
N ALA A 310 -13.17 2.02 25.72
CA ALA A 310 -12.88 0.61 25.56
C ALA A 310 -12.02 0.06 26.72
N ARG A 311 -12.13 -1.24 26.92
CA ARG A 311 -11.43 -2.00 27.96
C ARG A 311 -11.04 -3.38 27.47
N VAL A 312 -9.95 -3.89 28.02
CA VAL A 312 -9.52 -5.27 27.89
C VAL A 312 -10.16 -6.07 29.03
N VAL A 313 -10.98 -7.06 28.71
CA VAL A 313 -11.60 -7.97 29.68
C VAL A 313 -10.61 -9.08 29.98
N ARG A 314 -10.32 -9.29 31.26
CA ARG A 314 -9.29 -10.25 31.73
C ARG A 314 -9.87 -11.45 32.48
N GLY A 315 -11.18 -11.44 32.71
CA GLY A 315 -11.92 -12.48 33.42
C GLY A 315 -13.20 -11.92 34.06
N PRO A 316 -13.96 -12.76 34.79
CA PRO A 316 -15.18 -12.33 35.46
C PRO A 316 -14.94 -11.14 36.40
N GLY A 317 -15.63 -10.03 36.13
CA GLY A 317 -15.52 -8.80 36.94
C GLY A 317 -14.18 -8.06 36.84
N HIS A 318 -13.20 -8.57 36.07
CA HIS A 318 -11.88 -7.95 35.94
C HIS A 318 -11.66 -7.41 34.52
N SER A 319 -11.42 -6.12 34.42
CA SER A 319 -11.08 -5.47 33.17
C SER A 319 -10.09 -4.32 33.37
N THR A 320 -9.36 -3.99 32.32
CA THR A 320 -8.42 -2.86 32.30
C THR A 320 -8.85 -1.87 31.22
N PRO A 321 -9.19 -0.62 31.57
CA PRO A 321 -9.47 0.41 30.57
C PRO A 321 -8.28 0.65 29.64
N LEU A 322 -8.51 0.99 28.38
CA LEU A 322 -7.43 1.35 27.44
C LEU A 322 -6.54 2.46 28.01
N GLY A 323 -7.13 3.40 28.76
CA GLY A 323 -6.42 4.48 29.46
C GLY A 323 -5.27 4.02 30.36
N ARG A 324 -5.29 2.76 30.83
CA ARG A 324 -4.27 2.17 31.72
C ARG A 324 -3.30 1.21 31.03
N LEU A 325 -3.47 0.91 29.74
CA LEU A 325 -2.57 0.01 29.01
C LEU A 325 -1.23 0.67 28.71
N GLY A 326 -0.19 -0.13 28.44
CA GLY A 326 1.07 0.39 27.93
C GLY A 326 0.96 0.94 26.50
N ASP A 327 1.87 1.82 26.10
CA ASP A 327 1.91 2.36 24.73
C ASP A 327 2.05 1.24 23.68
N GLY A 328 2.86 0.22 23.97
CA GLY A 328 3.02 -0.97 23.12
C GLY A 328 1.73 -1.76 22.95
N GLU A 329 0.98 -1.99 24.04
CA GLU A 329 -0.32 -2.68 23.97
C GLU A 329 -1.34 -1.90 23.14
N LEU A 330 -1.39 -0.57 23.30
CA LEU A 330 -2.29 0.28 22.52
C LEU A 330 -1.94 0.22 21.02
N ARG A 331 -0.66 0.41 20.66
CA ARG A 331 -0.22 0.32 19.26
C ARG A 331 -0.48 -1.07 18.67
N TYR A 332 -0.19 -2.13 19.44
CA TYR A 332 -0.43 -3.51 19.02
C TYR A 332 -1.92 -3.76 18.71
N LEU A 333 -2.82 -3.35 19.61
CA LEU A 333 -4.26 -3.52 19.42
C LEU A 333 -4.79 -2.72 18.22
N ALA A 334 -4.31 -1.48 18.01
CA ALA A 334 -4.72 -0.68 16.86
C ALA A 334 -4.25 -1.29 15.53
N LEU A 335 -2.98 -1.68 15.42
CA LEU A 335 -2.46 -2.31 14.20
C LEU A 335 -3.12 -3.67 13.95
N ALA A 336 -3.37 -4.48 14.99
CA ALA A 336 -4.12 -5.72 14.88
C ALA A 336 -5.56 -5.48 14.38
N LEU A 337 -6.24 -4.46 14.91
CA LEU A 337 -7.58 -4.09 14.45
C LEU A 337 -7.56 -3.71 12.96
N VAL A 338 -6.60 -2.88 12.53
CA VAL A 338 -6.44 -2.52 11.11
C VAL A 338 -6.25 -3.75 10.23
N LEU A 339 -5.35 -4.67 10.61
CA LEU A 339 -5.08 -5.89 9.83
C LEU A 339 -6.28 -6.85 9.77
N LEU A 340 -7.08 -6.89 10.83
CA LEU A 340 -8.27 -7.76 10.92
C LEU A 340 -9.54 -7.12 10.35
N THR A 341 -9.50 -5.83 10.04
CA THR A 341 -10.62 -5.08 9.49
C THR A 341 -10.38 -4.71 8.03
N GLY A 342 -11.45 -4.78 7.23
CA GLY A 342 -11.38 -4.37 5.83
C GLY A 342 -11.46 -2.84 5.67
N PRO A 343 -11.35 -2.33 4.43
CA PRO A 343 -11.34 -0.89 4.15
C PRO A 343 -12.59 -0.15 4.68
N HIS A 344 -13.74 -0.82 4.81
CA HIS A 344 -14.99 -0.23 5.32
C HIS A 344 -14.97 0.19 6.81
N VAL A 345 -13.92 -0.16 7.55
CA VAL A 345 -13.72 0.20 8.95
C VAL A 345 -12.60 1.24 9.09
N LEU A 346 -12.02 1.71 7.99
CA LEU A 346 -10.92 2.68 7.98
C LEU A 346 -11.39 3.99 7.34
N VAL A 347 -10.82 5.11 7.76
CA VAL A 347 -10.97 6.40 7.06
C VAL A 347 -10.06 6.40 5.83
N VAL A 348 -10.45 5.56 4.86
CA VAL A 348 -9.92 5.54 3.49
C VAL A 348 -11.11 5.60 2.55
N GLU A 349 -11.02 6.45 1.53
CA GLU A 349 -11.93 6.45 0.39
C GLU A 349 -11.29 5.64 -0.75
N PRO A 350 -11.43 4.30 -0.76
CA PRO A 350 -10.96 3.52 -1.88
C PRO A 350 -11.69 3.95 -3.17
N ALA A 351 -11.24 3.46 -4.31
CA ALA A 351 -11.94 3.62 -5.58
C ALA A 351 -13.30 2.90 -5.54
N ALA A 352 -14.33 3.50 -4.91
CA ALA A 352 -15.64 2.92 -4.68
C ALA A 352 -16.36 2.52 -5.99
N GLU A 353 -16.00 3.18 -7.09
CA GLU A 353 -16.39 2.85 -8.46
C GLU A 353 -15.86 1.47 -8.94
N VAL A 354 -14.85 0.93 -8.27
CA VAL A 354 -14.26 -0.38 -8.55
C VAL A 354 -14.76 -1.41 -7.53
N PRO A 355 -15.25 -2.58 -7.95
CA PRO A 355 -15.57 -3.69 -7.04
C PRO A 355 -14.44 -4.00 -6.04
N ALA A 356 -14.78 -4.12 -4.75
CA ALA A 356 -13.81 -4.39 -3.68
C ALA A 356 -12.94 -5.64 -3.94
N ALA A 357 -13.47 -6.64 -4.66
CA ALA A 357 -12.74 -7.84 -5.07
C ALA A 357 -11.58 -7.58 -6.03
N MET A 358 -11.54 -6.41 -6.67
CA MET A 358 -10.47 -5.99 -7.59
C MET A 358 -9.50 -4.99 -6.95
N GLN A 359 -9.73 -4.61 -5.69
CA GLN A 359 -8.87 -3.70 -4.95
C GLN A 359 -7.97 -4.47 -3.98
N ALA A 360 -6.78 -3.93 -3.73
CA ALA A 360 -5.88 -4.38 -2.68
C ALA A 360 -5.57 -3.20 -1.76
N LEU A 361 -6.01 -3.27 -0.50
CA LEU A 361 -5.74 -2.24 0.50
C LEU A 361 -4.26 -2.29 0.91
N THR A 362 -3.56 -1.16 0.90
CA THR A 362 -2.17 -1.05 1.37
C THR A 362 -2.13 -0.28 2.68
N ILE A 363 -1.65 -0.89 3.75
CA ILE A 363 -1.42 -0.24 5.04
C ILE A 363 -0.01 0.32 5.07
N LEU A 364 0.13 1.61 5.36
CA LEU A 364 1.40 2.29 5.59
C LEU A 364 1.59 2.43 7.10
N ALA A 365 2.55 1.72 7.69
CA ALA A 365 2.75 1.67 9.14
C ALA A 365 4.15 2.16 9.53
N ASP A 366 4.29 3.46 9.81
CA ASP A 366 5.57 3.99 10.30
C ASP A 366 5.79 3.57 11.75
N GLY A 367 6.94 2.97 12.04
CA GLY A 367 7.28 2.39 13.33
C GLY A 367 6.38 1.19 13.66
N PHE A 368 6.32 0.19 12.78
CA PHE A 368 5.50 -1.01 12.96
C PHE A 368 5.77 -1.73 14.30
N ASP A 369 6.99 -1.64 14.82
CA ASP A 369 7.44 -2.20 16.10
C ASP A 369 7.59 -1.15 17.23
N ARG A 370 7.24 0.12 16.97
CA ARG A 370 7.45 1.22 17.92
C ARG A 370 6.73 0.94 19.25
N SER A 371 7.49 1.04 20.33
CA SER A 371 7.05 0.84 21.73
C SER A 371 6.57 -0.58 22.07
N MET A 372 6.72 -1.55 21.17
CA MET A 372 6.30 -2.95 21.39
C MET A 372 7.44 -3.79 21.96
N ASP A 373 7.09 -4.78 22.78
CA ASP A 373 8.04 -5.82 23.19
C ASP A 373 8.24 -6.86 22.06
N ALA A 374 9.26 -7.71 22.21
CA ALA A 374 9.60 -8.71 21.21
C ALA A 374 8.48 -9.74 20.95
N ARG A 375 7.58 -9.99 21.91
CA ARG A 375 6.45 -10.89 21.74
C ARG A 375 5.36 -10.21 20.91
N GLN A 376 4.97 -8.99 21.26
CA GLN A 376 4.00 -8.18 20.53
C GLN A 376 4.41 -8.01 19.06
N THR A 377 5.68 -7.65 18.82
CA THR A 377 6.21 -7.51 17.46
C THR A 377 6.13 -8.82 16.68
N ARG A 378 6.48 -9.96 17.29
CA ARG A 378 6.40 -11.27 16.63
C ARG A 378 4.96 -11.67 16.29
N GLU A 379 4.04 -11.50 17.23
CA GLU A 379 2.62 -11.80 16.99
C GLU A 379 2.04 -10.91 15.89
N LEU A 380 2.43 -9.63 15.87
CA LEU A 380 1.97 -8.69 14.84
C LEU A 380 2.57 -9.01 13.46
N LEU A 381 3.85 -9.37 13.40
CA LEU A 381 4.50 -9.85 12.16
C LEU A 381 3.80 -11.09 11.61
N ALA A 382 3.51 -12.08 12.47
CA ALA A 382 2.83 -13.31 12.08
C ALA A 382 1.39 -13.04 11.59
N LEU A 383 0.66 -12.16 12.28
CA LEU A 383 -0.67 -11.72 11.86
C LEU A 383 -0.62 -11.03 10.49
N ALA A 384 0.26 -10.04 10.32
CA ALA A 384 0.38 -9.29 9.07
C ALA A 384 0.78 -10.21 7.90
N ALA A 385 1.74 -11.12 8.10
CA ALA A 385 2.14 -12.09 7.08
C ALA A 385 0.97 -12.99 6.66
N SER A 386 0.19 -13.49 7.62
CA SER A 386 -1.00 -14.31 7.38
C SER A 386 -2.08 -13.56 6.58
N ILE A 387 -2.34 -12.30 6.94
CA ILE A 387 -3.31 -11.45 6.23
C ILE A 387 -2.84 -11.13 4.80
N CYS A 388 -1.58 -10.73 4.63
CA CYS A 388 -1.00 -10.41 3.33
C CYS A 388 -0.92 -11.62 2.40
N ALA A 389 -0.74 -12.84 2.93
CA ALA A 389 -0.80 -14.08 2.15
C ALA A 389 -2.18 -14.30 1.48
N GLY A 390 -3.24 -13.71 2.04
CA GLY A 390 -4.58 -13.70 1.46
C GLY A 390 -4.77 -12.73 0.28
N GLY A 391 -3.76 -11.93 -0.10
CA GLY A 391 -3.71 -11.13 -1.32
C GLY A 391 -4.67 -9.93 -1.42
N HIS A 392 -5.49 -9.68 -0.40
CA HIS A 392 -6.44 -8.57 -0.37
C HIS A 392 -5.97 -7.36 0.44
N MET A 393 -4.90 -7.54 1.23
CA MET A 393 -4.20 -6.47 1.92
C MET A 393 -2.70 -6.58 1.67
N ARG A 394 -2.04 -5.43 1.72
CA ARG A 394 -0.60 -5.26 1.65
C ARG A 394 -0.15 -4.39 2.81
N VAL A 395 1.08 -4.58 3.26
CA VAL A 395 1.66 -3.76 4.32
C VAL A 395 3.02 -3.23 3.86
N LEU A 396 3.21 -1.92 3.97
CA LEU A 396 4.50 -1.25 3.91
C LEU A 396 4.75 -0.61 5.27
N GLY A 397 5.72 -1.12 6.02
CA GLY A 397 6.05 -0.60 7.36
C GLY A 397 7.50 -0.17 7.48
N THR A 398 7.81 0.59 8.53
CA THR A 398 9.20 0.80 8.96
C THR A 398 9.45 0.08 10.28
N VAL A 399 10.66 -0.44 10.46
CA VAL A 399 11.04 -1.18 11.67
C VAL A 399 12.45 -0.81 12.12
N THR A 400 12.76 -1.16 13.37
CA THR A 400 14.14 -1.15 13.88
C THR A 400 14.98 -2.28 13.26
N GLU A 401 16.31 -2.15 13.37
CA GLU A 401 17.25 -3.17 12.89
C GLU A 401 17.03 -4.53 13.58
N ALA A 402 16.76 -4.53 14.90
CA ALA A 402 16.48 -5.75 15.66
C ALA A 402 15.24 -6.49 15.15
N THR A 403 14.14 -5.77 14.89
CA THR A 403 12.93 -6.37 14.32
C THR A 403 13.16 -6.84 12.89
N ALA A 404 13.98 -6.14 12.11
CA ALA A 404 14.30 -6.52 10.75
C ALA A 404 14.99 -7.89 10.67
N GLU A 405 15.84 -8.24 11.63
CA GLU A 405 16.45 -9.58 11.72
C GLU A 405 15.39 -10.68 11.88
N ALA A 406 14.43 -10.49 12.80
CA ALA A 406 13.32 -11.43 12.99
C ALA A 406 12.41 -11.50 11.76
N ALA A 407 12.15 -10.36 11.12
CA ALA A 407 11.33 -10.27 9.91
C ALA A 407 11.94 -11.05 8.73
N ARG A 408 13.27 -11.02 8.56
CA ARG A 408 13.96 -11.79 7.50
C ARG A 408 13.77 -13.30 7.63
N ALA A 409 13.55 -13.81 8.85
CA ALA A 409 13.25 -15.23 9.08
C ALA A 409 11.76 -15.58 8.91
N THR A 410 10.89 -14.58 8.71
CA THR A 410 9.44 -14.77 8.61
C THR A 410 9.02 -14.95 7.15
N SER A 411 8.36 -16.05 6.83
CA SER A 411 7.89 -16.34 5.47
C SER A 411 6.90 -15.29 4.98
N GLY A 412 7.04 -14.85 3.73
CA GLY A 412 6.15 -13.85 3.12
C GLY A 412 6.47 -12.39 3.46
N VAL A 413 7.52 -12.13 4.24
CA VAL A 413 8.00 -10.79 4.58
C VAL A 413 9.23 -10.44 3.75
N SER A 414 9.21 -9.27 3.11
CA SER A 414 10.37 -8.68 2.42
C SER A 414 10.94 -7.57 3.28
N VAL A 415 12.25 -7.60 3.54
CA VAL A 415 12.96 -6.53 4.26
C VAL A 415 13.82 -5.76 3.28
N VAL A 416 13.72 -4.43 3.29
CA VAL A 416 14.51 -3.53 2.44
C VAL A 416 15.36 -2.64 3.33
N ASP A 417 16.68 -2.79 3.21
CA ASP A 417 17.66 -1.95 3.90
C ASP A 417 17.81 -0.61 3.18
N LEU A 418 17.49 0.48 3.87
CA LEU A 418 17.73 1.84 3.39
C LEU A 418 19.03 2.37 3.97
N THR A 419 19.91 2.83 3.08
CA THR A 419 21.14 3.53 3.44
C THR A 419 20.98 5.02 3.20
N PRO A 420 21.61 5.89 4.03
CA PRO A 420 21.57 7.35 3.88
C PRO A 420 22.05 7.88 2.53
#